data_AF-A0A7V6XL92-F1
#
_entry.id   AF-A0A7V6XL92-F1
#
_cell.length_a   1.000
_cell.length_b   1.000
_cell.length_c   1.000
_cell.angle_alpha   90.00
_cell.angle_beta   90.00
_cell.angle_gamma   90.00
#
_symmetry.space_group_name_H-M   'P 1'
#
loop_
_entity.id
_entity.type
_entity.pdbx_description
1 polymer ?
#
loop_
_entity_poly.entity_id
_entity_poly.type
_entity_poly.pdbx_seq_one_letter_code
_entity_poly.pdbx_strand_id
1 'polypeptide(L)'
;MYNKKKNKKLVIVMAIMIILQSIYPIISTYASEGDDLDKDFVIKSINVKINDKEEIVLNDEDDTEEVKIEVNENTTIRFTLSWEIDDNVKLKEKDWAKVKLPDFLKNVNDGGELTDDNEVVGSYEFEGDYLKVIFNKELVERTENRNGEVGFLMKFELDKL
;
A
#
# COMPACT_ATOMS: atom_id res chain seq x y z
N MET A 1 -13.91 -43.72 2.52
CA MET A 1 -13.94 -42.64 1.51
C MET A 1 -12.88 -41.62 1.89
N TYR A 2 -11.73 -41.61 1.19
CA TYR A 2 -10.71 -40.58 1.38
C TYR A 2 -11.10 -39.36 0.54
N ASN A 3 -11.65 -38.33 1.17
CA ASN A 3 -11.91 -37.06 0.51
C ASN A 3 -10.61 -36.25 0.53
N LYS A 4 -9.68 -36.57 -0.38
CA LYS A 4 -8.53 -35.70 -0.65
C LYS A 4 -9.10 -34.41 -1.25
N LYS A 5 -9.27 -33.37 -0.44
CA LYS A 5 -9.26 -31.99 -0.95
C LYS A 5 -7.99 -31.88 -1.81
N LYS A 6 -8.16 -31.88 -3.13
CA LYS A 6 -7.10 -31.51 -4.05
C LYS A 6 -6.79 -30.06 -3.68
N ASN A 7 -5.68 -29.83 -2.98
CA ASN A 7 -5.00 -28.55 -3.01
C ASN A 7 -4.65 -28.33 -4.49
N LYS A 8 -5.56 -27.71 -5.23
CA LYS A 8 -5.29 -27.26 -6.59
C LYS A 8 -4.20 -26.20 -6.41
N LYS A 9 -2.95 -26.56 -6.68
CA LYS A 9 -1.90 -25.57 -6.90
C LYS A 9 -2.31 -24.82 -8.16
N LEU A 10 -3.10 -23.75 -7.99
CA LEU A 10 -3.31 -22.76 -9.02
C LEU A 10 -2.10 -21.84 -8.94
N VAL A 11 -1.20 -21.96 -9.91
CA VAL A 11 -0.06 -21.07 -10.06
C VAL A 11 -0.51 -19.98 -11.02
N ILE A 12 -0.86 -18.82 -10.49
CA ILE A 12 -1.14 -17.64 -11.30
C ILE A 12 0.18 -16.90 -11.44
N VAL A 13 0.59 -16.68 -12.69
CA VAL A 13 1.76 -15.86 -13.03
C VAL A 13 1.24 -14.44 -13.22
N MET A 14 1.54 -13.57 -12.26
CA MET A 14 1.16 -12.16 -12.32
C MET A 14 2.36 -11.29 -12.65
N ALA A 15 2.11 -10.25 -13.47
CA ALA A 15 3.08 -9.22 -13.77
C ALA A 15 2.95 -8.09 -12.74
N ILE A 16 4.05 -7.75 -12.06
CA ILE A 16 4.08 -6.70 -11.04
C ILE A 16 3.69 -5.32 -11.60
N MET A 17 3.91 -5.07 -12.89
CA MET A 17 3.41 -3.88 -13.60
C MET A 17 1.90 -3.64 -13.43
N ILE A 18 1.09 -4.70 -13.42
CA ILE A 18 -0.38 -4.58 -13.30
C ILE A 18 -0.75 -4.12 -11.88
N ILE A 19 0.01 -4.56 -10.88
CA ILE A 19 -0.16 -4.15 -9.49
C ILE A 19 0.22 -2.66 -9.34
N LEU A 20 1.29 -2.20 -9.97
CA LEU A 20 1.68 -0.77 -9.96
C LEU A 20 0.60 0.13 -10.57
N GLN A 21 0.12 -0.20 -11.76
CA GLN A 21 -0.86 0.62 -12.47
C GLN A 21 -2.20 0.75 -11.72
N SER A 22 -2.48 -0.17 -10.80
CA SER A 22 -3.71 -0.16 -10.01
C SER A 22 -3.59 0.57 -8.66
N ILE A 23 -2.37 0.85 -8.18
CA ILE A 23 -2.12 1.54 -6.90
C ILE A 23 -2.01 3.07 -7.09
N TYR A 24 -2.16 3.60 -8.31
CA TYR A 24 -2.20 5.06 -8.50
C TYR A 24 -3.33 5.71 -7.71
N PRO A 25 -3.09 6.86 -7.06
CA PRO A 25 -4.12 7.56 -6.31
C PRO A 25 -5.27 7.93 -7.26
N ILE A 26 -6.40 7.23 -7.10
CA ILE A 26 -7.66 7.64 -7.70
C ILE A 26 -8.24 8.69 -6.75
N ILE A 27 -8.12 9.96 -7.14
CA ILE A 27 -8.68 11.11 -6.42
C ILE A 27 -10.16 10.82 -6.10
N SER A 28 -10.49 10.56 -4.84
CA SER A 28 -11.89 10.32 -4.43
C SER A 28 -12.21 11.12 -3.18
N THR A 29 -12.96 12.21 -3.36
CA THR A 29 -13.32 13.13 -2.29
C THR A 29 -14.44 12.56 -1.42
N TYR A 30 -14.15 12.21 -0.17
CA TYR A 30 -15.18 11.90 0.84
C TYR A 30 -14.79 12.47 2.20
N ALA A 31 -15.54 13.45 2.70
CA ALA A 31 -15.25 14.14 3.95
C ALA A 31 -15.47 13.26 5.20
N SER A 32 -14.42 13.06 5.98
CA SER A 32 -14.43 12.63 7.40
C SER A 32 -13.75 13.70 8.26
N GLU A 33 -13.50 13.45 9.55
CA GLU A 33 -12.61 14.32 10.35
C GLU A 33 -11.23 14.43 9.68
N GLY A 34 -10.61 15.62 9.74
CA GLY A 34 -9.38 15.94 9.00
C GLY A 34 -9.63 16.35 7.55
N ASP A 35 -8.72 17.13 6.98
CA ASP A 35 -8.77 17.51 5.57
C ASP A 35 -8.28 16.33 4.70
N ASP A 36 -8.93 16.15 3.55
CA ASP A 36 -8.56 15.17 2.51
C ASP A 36 -7.36 15.71 1.71
N LEU A 37 -6.24 14.99 1.78
CA LEU A 37 -4.96 15.34 1.16
C LEU A 37 -4.61 14.43 -0.03
N ASP A 38 -5.58 13.73 -0.62
CA ASP A 38 -5.35 12.79 -1.74
C ASP A 38 -4.52 13.39 -2.89
N LYS A 39 -4.61 14.71 -3.13
CA LYS A 39 -3.89 15.42 -4.20
C LYS A 39 -2.47 15.82 -3.84
N ASP A 40 -2.22 15.95 -2.54
CA ASP A 40 -0.96 16.42 -1.98
C ASP A 40 -0.08 15.26 -1.50
N PHE A 41 -0.67 14.07 -1.31
CA PHE A 41 0.00 12.84 -0.96
C PHE A 41 0.47 12.07 -2.20
N VAL A 42 1.79 11.96 -2.37
CA VAL A 42 2.41 11.34 -3.54
C VAL A 42 3.15 10.08 -3.13
N ILE A 43 2.81 8.94 -3.73
CA ILE A 43 3.62 7.72 -3.62
C ILE A 43 4.84 7.85 -4.53
N LYS A 44 6.04 7.78 -3.95
CA LYS A 44 7.32 7.90 -4.65
C LYS A 44 7.87 6.56 -5.12
N SER A 45 7.65 5.51 -4.34
CA SER A 45 8.08 4.16 -4.67
C SER A 45 7.23 3.11 -3.98
N ILE A 46 7.23 1.92 -4.56
CA ILE A 46 6.56 0.73 -4.04
C ILE A 46 7.59 -0.39 -3.95
N ASN A 47 7.81 -0.89 -2.75
CA ASN A 47 8.60 -2.08 -2.50
C ASN A 47 7.67 -3.25 -2.18
N VAL A 48 7.89 -4.36 -2.87
CA VAL A 48 7.10 -5.58 -2.73
C VAL A 48 7.99 -6.71 -2.25
N LYS A 49 7.65 -7.28 -1.10
CA LYS A 49 8.28 -8.50 -0.57
C LYS A 49 7.34 -9.69 -0.62
N ILE A 50 7.76 -10.77 -1.28
CA ILE A 50 6.98 -12.00 -1.42
C ILE A 50 7.51 -13.05 -0.44
N ASN A 51 6.62 -13.53 0.45
CA ASN A 51 6.95 -14.50 1.50
C ASN A 51 8.21 -14.12 2.29
N ASP A 52 8.44 -12.82 2.50
CA ASP A 52 9.61 -12.22 3.15
C ASP A 52 10.98 -12.65 2.55
N LYS A 53 11.02 -13.00 1.25
CA LYS A 53 12.25 -13.48 0.57
C LYS A 53 12.65 -12.67 -0.65
N GLU A 54 11.73 -12.51 -1.60
CA GLU A 54 12.01 -11.79 -2.85
C GLU A 54 11.58 -10.34 -2.68
N GLU A 55 12.50 -9.41 -2.92
CA GLU A 55 12.29 -7.97 -2.83
C GLU A 55 12.33 -7.36 -4.22
N ILE A 56 11.26 -6.69 -4.60
CA ILE A 56 11.13 -5.98 -5.87
C ILE A 56 10.88 -4.51 -5.53
N VAL A 57 11.82 -3.65 -5.93
CA VAL A 57 11.71 -2.20 -5.77
C VAL A 57 11.22 -1.61 -7.08
N LEU A 58 10.16 -0.81 -7.00
CA LEU A 58 9.52 -0.20 -8.15
C LEU A 58 9.50 1.31 -7.93
N ASN A 59 10.17 2.03 -8.82
CA ASN A 59 10.26 3.49 -8.79
C ASN A 59 9.52 4.07 -10.00
N ASP A 60 9.14 5.35 -9.91
CA ASP A 60 8.46 6.08 -10.99
C ASP A 60 9.32 6.24 -12.27
N GLU A 61 10.63 6.05 -12.16
CA GLU A 61 11.57 6.11 -13.28
C GLU A 61 11.71 4.75 -13.99
N ASP A 62 10.89 4.53 -15.02
CA ASP A 62 11.01 3.68 -16.25
C ASP A 62 11.69 2.28 -16.25
N ASP A 63 12.27 1.78 -15.16
CA ASP A 63 12.94 0.48 -15.09
C ASP A 63 11.94 -0.61 -14.68
N THR A 64 10.99 -0.89 -15.57
CA THR A 64 10.02 -1.96 -15.38
C THR A 64 10.39 -3.20 -16.18
N GLU A 65 11.26 -4.04 -15.63
CA GLU A 65 11.34 -5.42 -16.09
C GLU A 65 10.03 -6.14 -15.79
N GLU A 66 9.56 -7.00 -16.71
CA GLU A 66 8.37 -7.83 -16.49
C GLU A 66 8.69 -8.88 -15.41
N VAL A 67 8.49 -8.53 -14.14
CA VAL A 67 8.67 -9.47 -13.04
C VAL A 67 7.43 -10.36 -12.93
N LYS A 68 7.65 -11.64 -13.16
CA LYS A 68 6.65 -12.71 -13.07
C LYS A 68 6.73 -13.37 -11.70
N ILE A 69 5.61 -13.39 -10.98
CA ILE A 69 5.52 -13.99 -9.65
C ILE A 69 4.55 -15.17 -9.65
N GLU A 70 4.93 -16.24 -8.97
CA GLU A 70 4.07 -17.40 -8.74
C GLU A 70 3.34 -17.25 -7.41
N VAL A 71 2.01 -17.18 -7.46
CA VAL A 71 1.18 -16.95 -6.27
C VAL A 71 0.25 -18.13 -6.01
N ASN A 72 0.01 -18.42 -4.73
CA ASN A 72 -0.95 -19.41 -4.25
C ASN A 72 -1.68 -18.89 -3.00
N GLU A 73 -2.65 -19.65 -2.47
CA GLU A 73 -3.49 -19.26 -1.32
C GLU A 73 -2.70 -18.91 -0.03
N ASN A 74 -1.47 -19.42 0.09
CA ASN A 74 -0.61 -19.15 1.25
C ASN A 74 0.42 -18.04 0.98
N THR A 75 0.53 -17.56 -0.26
CA THR A 75 1.46 -16.49 -0.60
C THR A 75 1.05 -15.21 0.11
N THR A 76 1.95 -14.70 0.94
CA THR A 76 1.78 -13.40 1.59
C THR A 76 2.70 -12.39 0.92
N ILE A 77 2.18 -11.19 0.71
CA ILE A 77 2.90 -10.07 0.12
C ILE A 77 2.99 -8.99 1.18
N ARG A 78 4.18 -8.43 1.35
CA ARG A 78 4.37 -7.19 2.07
C ARG A 78 4.55 -6.07 1.06
N PHE A 79 3.71 -5.06 1.15
CA PHE A 79 3.93 -3.79 0.46
C PHE A 79 4.56 -2.82 1.43
N THR A 80 5.55 -2.07 0.96
CA THR A 80 6.06 -0.86 1.60
C THR A 80 5.96 0.26 0.59
N LEU A 81 5.12 1.25 0.87
CA LEU A 81 4.95 2.43 0.01
C LEU A 81 5.73 3.58 0.65
N SER A 82 6.66 4.17 -0.10
CA SER A 82 7.30 5.42 0.31
C SER A 82 6.48 6.58 -0.24
N TRP A 83 6.22 7.59 0.60
CA TRP A 83 5.33 8.70 0.28
C TRP A 83 5.96 10.04 0.63
N GLU A 84 5.44 11.10 0.04
CA GLU A 84 5.83 12.50 0.25
C GLU A 84 4.61 13.42 0.20
N ILE A 85 4.63 14.49 0.98
CA ILE A 85 3.69 15.60 0.92
C ILE A 85 4.48 16.89 0.71
N ASP A 86 3.99 17.76 -0.18
CA ASP A 86 4.62 19.05 -0.46
C ASP A 86 4.69 19.94 0.81
N ASP A 87 5.84 20.56 1.05
CA ASP A 87 6.08 21.38 2.24
C ASP A 87 5.23 22.67 2.29
N ASN A 88 4.58 23.07 1.20
CA ASN A 88 3.66 24.21 1.19
C ASN A 88 2.25 23.83 1.67
N VAL A 89 1.95 22.54 1.82
CA VAL A 89 0.66 22.05 2.29
C VAL A 89 0.54 22.36 3.77
N LYS A 90 -0.59 22.94 4.20
CA LYS A 90 -0.83 23.21 5.61
C LYS A 90 -1.52 22.02 6.26
N LEU A 91 -0.75 21.18 6.93
CA LEU A 91 -1.26 20.01 7.64
C LEU A 91 -1.97 20.38 8.95
N LYS A 92 -2.91 19.54 9.34
CA LYS A 92 -3.53 19.47 10.66
C LYS A 92 -3.52 18.03 11.15
N GLU A 93 -3.58 17.86 12.46
CA GLU A 93 -3.72 16.54 13.06
C GLU A 93 -5.00 15.87 12.55
N LYS A 94 -4.89 14.58 12.21
CA LYS A 94 -5.94 13.75 11.59
C LYS A 94 -6.24 14.04 10.12
N ASP A 95 -5.51 14.94 9.46
CA ASP A 95 -5.52 14.97 8.00
C ASP A 95 -5.17 13.59 7.46
N TRP A 96 -5.73 13.25 6.30
CA TRP A 96 -5.65 11.89 5.80
C TRP A 96 -5.54 11.87 4.28
N ALA A 97 -5.04 10.76 3.75
CA ALA A 97 -5.04 10.47 2.32
C ALA A 97 -5.42 9.00 2.09
N LYS A 98 -5.97 8.69 0.91
CA LYS A 98 -6.35 7.34 0.51
C LYS A 98 -5.65 6.93 -0.77
N VAL A 99 -5.21 5.68 -0.77
CA VAL A 99 -4.66 5.01 -1.94
C VAL A 99 -5.55 3.83 -2.26
N LYS A 100 -6.05 3.78 -3.50
CA LYS A 100 -6.83 2.63 -3.94
C LYS A 100 -5.90 1.45 -4.14
N LEU A 101 -6.26 0.32 -3.57
CA LEU A 101 -5.60 -0.96 -3.78
C LEU A 101 -6.39 -1.75 -4.83
N PRO A 102 -5.71 -2.61 -5.61
CA PRO A 102 -6.42 -3.54 -6.48
C PRO A 102 -7.33 -4.48 -5.69
N ASP A 103 -8.53 -4.72 -6.23
CA ASP A 103 -9.60 -5.50 -5.62
C ASP A 103 -9.28 -7.00 -5.46
N PHE A 104 -8.28 -7.49 -6.19
CA PHE A 104 -7.69 -8.82 -6.04
C PHE A 104 -6.74 -8.94 -4.85
N LEU A 105 -6.46 -7.86 -4.12
CA LEU A 105 -5.69 -7.89 -2.87
C LEU A 105 -6.63 -7.83 -1.66
N LYS A 106 -6.30 -8.61 -0.65
CA LYS A 106 -6.98 -8.63 0.65
C LYS A 106 -5.97 -8.31 1.75
N ASN A 107 -6.34 -7.40 2.65
CA ASN A 107 -5.54 -7.11 3.83
C ASN A 107 -5.46 -8.31 4.78
N VAL A 108 -4.28 -8.49 5.39
CA VAL A 108 -4.02 -9.53 6.41
C VAL A 108 -4.18 -8.96 7.82
N ASN A 109 -3.93 -7.66 7.98
CA ASN A 109 -4.11 -6.90 9.21
C ASN A 109 -5.08 -5.74 8.97
N ASP A 110 -5.69 -5.20 10.03
CA ASP A 110 -6.70 -4.14 9.93
C ASP A 110 -6.09 -2.72 9.84
N GLY A 111 -4.81 -2.58 10.17
CA GLY A 111 -4.11 -1.30 10.18
C GLY A 111 -2.72 -1.40 10.82
N GLY A 112 -2.05 -0.26 10.97
CA GLY A 112 -0.73 -0.16 11.57
C GLY A 112 -0.20 1.27 11.64
N GLU A 113 1.08 1.43 11.91
CA GLU A 113 1.76 2.72 12.03
C GLU A 113 2.28 3.19 10.66
N LEU A 114 2.27 4.50 10.44
CA LEU A 114 3.13 5.15 9.45
C LEU A 114 4.42 5.57 10.14
N THR A 115 5.54 5.28 9.51
CA THR A 115 6.85 5.59 10.08
C THR A 115 7.71 6.38 9.12
N ASP A 116 8.47 7.32 9.66
CA ASP A 116 9.58 7.97 8.96
C ASP A 116 10.84 7.83 9.83
N ASP A 117 11.90 7.20 9.30
CA ASP A 117 13.14 6.93 10.03
C ASP A 117 12.95 6.34 11.46
N ASN A 118 11.96 5.45 11.62
CA ASN A 118 11.51 4.82 12.88
C ASN A 118 10.69 5.73 13.84
N GLU A 119 10.42 6.97 13.46
CA GLU A 119 9.47 7.84 14.15
C GLU A 119 8.06 7.57 13.64
N VAL A 120 7.09 7.42 14.55
CA VAL A 120 5.68 7.24 14.16
C VAL A 120 5.10 8.60 13.79
N VAL A 121 4.76 8.77 12.53
CA VAL A 121 4.23 10.02 11.93
C VAL A 121 2.74 9.94 11.58
N GLY A 122 2.12 8.79 11.85
CA GLY A 122 0.71 8.57 11.60
C GLY A 122 0.29 7.12 11.81
N SER A 123 -0.91 6.80 11.36
CA SER A 123 -1.45 5.44 11.34
C SER A 123 -2.19 5.17 10.03
N TYR A 124 -2.25 3.90 9.60
CA TYR A 124 -3.06 3.49 8.47
C TYR A 124 -4.15 2.51 8.89
N GLU A 125 -5.24 2.53 8.13
CA GLU A 125 -6.35 1.59 8.23
C GLU A 125 -6.86 1.22 6.82
N PHE A 126 -7.60 0.12 6.72
CA PHE A 126 -8.24 -0.29 5.47
C PHE A 126 -9.72 0.12 5.46
N GLU A 127 -10.14 0.87 4.46
CA GLU A 127 -11.54 1.24 4.21
C GLU A 127 -12.02 0.67 2.87
N GLY A 128 -12.53 -0.56 2.90
CA GLY A 128 -12.87 -1.30 1.67
C GLY A 128 -11.59 -1.64 0.89
N ASP A 129 -11.55 -1.24 -0.39
CA ASP A 129 -10.38 -1.45 -1.26
C ASP A 129 -9.37 -0.27 -1.18
N TYR A 130 -9.44 0.55 -0.12
CA TYR A 130 -8.54 1.69 0.07
C TYR A 130 -7.64 1.49 1.29
N LEU A 131 -6.36 1.81 1.12
CA LEU A 131 -5.44 2.11 2.21
C LEU A 131 -5.65 3.58 2.59
N LYS A 132 -6.12 3.85 3.79
CA LYS A 132 -6.24 5.21 4.33
C LYS A 132 -5.11 5.45 5.30
N VAL A 133 -4.37 6.53 5.11
CA VAL A 133 -3.34 7.00 6.02
C VAL A 133 -3.83 8.23 6.76
N ILE A 134 -3.50 8.36 8.04
CA ILE A 134 -3.95 9.43 8.93
C ILE A 134 -2.71 9.99 9.63
N PHE A 135 -2.50 11.30 9.49
CA PHE A 135 -1.32 11.98 9.98
C PHE A 135 -1.47 12.41 11.44
N ASN A 136 -0.42 12.19 12.22
CA ASN A 136 -0.40 12.59 13.63
C ASN A 136 0.26 13.96 13.83
N LYS A 137 0.33 14.37 15.09
CA LYS A 137 0.94 15.63 15.50
C LYS A 137 2.43 15.74 15.13
N GLU A 138 3.19 14.66 15.18
CA GLU A 138 4.63 14.68 14.86
C GLU A 138 4.88 15.10 13.41
N LEU A 139 4.10 14.56 12.45
CA LEU A 139 4.21 15.00 11.05
C LEU A 139 3.78 16.46 10.86
N VAL A 140 2.70 16.85 11.52
CA VAL A 140 2.09 18.19 11.39
C VAL A 140 3.01 19.30 11.91
N GLU A 141 3.82 19.01 12.93
CA GLU A 141 4.77 19.97 13.49
C GLU A 141 6.03 20.14 12.62
N ARG A 142 6.23 19.29 11.61
CA ARG A 142 7.33 19.44 10.66
C ARG A 142 7.02 20.50 9.62
N THR A 143 8.03 21.28 9.27
CA THR A 143 7.94 22.31 8.23
C THR A 143 8.61 21.92 6.93
N GLU A 144 9.49 20.91 6.97
CA GLU A 144 10.24 20.37 5.84
C GLU A 144 10.37 18.84 5.95
N ASN A 145 10.69 18.18 4.83
CA ASN A 145 10.90 16.72 4.76
C ASN A 145 9.69 15.91 5.25
N ARG A 146 8.51 16.25 4.75
CA ARG A 146 7.27 15.51 5.03
C ARG A 146 7.16 14.29 4.11
N ASN A 147 7.87 13.24 4.51
CA ASN A 147 7.88 11.96 3.83
C ASN A 147 7.82 10.82 4.86
N GLY A 148 7.75 9.59 4.37
CA GLY A 148 7.83 8.40 5.21
C GLY A 148 7.45 7.14 4.44
N GLU A 149 7.19 6.08 5.20
CA GLU A 149 6.82 4.77 4.68
C GLU A 149 5.54 4.24 5.34
N VAL A 150 4.78 3.46 4.57
CA VAL A 150 3.66 2.66 5.09
C VAL A 150 3.84 1.20 4.66
N GLY A 151 4.01 0.33 5.65
CA GLY A 151 4.25 -1.10 5.46
C GLY A 151 3.04 -1.94 5.89
N PHE A 152 2.52 -2.77 5.00
CA PHE A 152 1.34 -3.60 5.27
C PHE A 152 1.39 -4.97 4.57
N LEU A 153 0.65 -5.94 5.12
CA LEU A 153 0.59 -7.31 4.60
C LEU A 153 -0.73 -7.56 3.87
N MET A 154 -0.61 -8.15 2.68
CA MET A 154 -1.73 -8.51 1.81
C MET A 154 -1.63 -9.98 1.37
N LYS A 155 -2.76 -10.52 0.93
CA LYS A 155 -2.88 -11.80 0.21
C LYS A 155 -3.65 -11.58 -1.07
N PHE A 156 -3.47 -12.48 -2.04
CA PHE A 156 -4.28 -12.50 -3.25
C PHE A 156 -5.63 -13.18 -3.01
N GLU A 157 -6.71 -12.55 -3.47
CA GLU A 157 -8.01 -13.20 -3.67
C GLU A 157 -8.00 -13.86 -5.05
N LEU A 158 -7.56 -15.13 -5.12
CA LEU A 158 -7.35 -15.84 -6.39
C LEU A 158 -8.62 -15.97 -7.25
N ASP A 159 -9.81 -15.85 -6.66
CA ASP A 159 -11.09 -15.89 -7.38
C ASP A 159 -11.40 -14.58 -8.13
N LYS A 160 -10.67 -13.50 -7.84
CA LYS A 160 -10.78 -12.19 -8.51
C LYS A 160 -9.65 -11.93 -9.52
N LEU A 161 -8.74 -12.89 -9.69
CA LEU A 161 -7.65 -12.85 -10.66
C LEU A 161 -8.04 -13.40 -12.03
#